data_AF-A0A1Y0RNJ1-F1
#
_entry.id   AF-A0A1Y0RNJ1-F1
#
_cell.length_a   1.000
_cell.length_b   1.000
_cell.length_c   1.000
_cell.angle_alpha   90.00
_cell.angle_beta   90.00
_cell.angle_gamma   90.00
#
_symmetry.space_group_name_H-M   'P 1'
#
loop_
_entity.id
_entity.type
_entity.pdbx_description
1 polymer ?
#
loop_
_entity_poly.entity_id
_entity_poly.type
_entity_poly.pdbx_seq_one_letter_code
_entity_poly.pdbx_strand_id
1 'polypeptide(L)' 'MRLPKLASILEQIPPGTELHIHLDKLAYIDHSCLDLFSTWAKQQEQMGSTLIVQWEGLVERYRKIYTARDSQLAA' A
#
# COMPACT_ATOMS: atom_id res chain seq x y z
N MET A 1 9.21 2.13 6.25
CA MET A 1 9.30 2.63 4.85
C MET A 1 9.49 4.15 4.91
N ARG A 2 10.19 4.79 3.96
CA ARG A 2 10.42 6.25 3.98
C ARG A 2 9.60 6.94 2.90
N LEU A 3 8.67 7.80 3.31
CA LEU A 3 7.73 8.49 2.42
C LEU A 3 8.39 9.28 1.27
N PRO A 4 9.51 10.02 1.47
CA PRO A 4 10.15 10.75 0.37
C PRO A 4 10.64 9.85 -0.76
N LYS A 5 11.16 8.66 -0.42
CA LYS A 5 11.65 7.70 -1.43
C LYS A 5 10.49 7.15 -2.27
N LEU A 6 9.33 6.92 -1.65
CA LEU A 6 8.15 6.44 -2.36
C LEU A 6 7.62 7.51 -3.32
N ALA A 7 7.51 8.76 -2.86
CA ALA A 7 7.06 9.88 -3.69
C ALA A 7 7.92 10.03 -4.94
N SER A 8 9.26 10.03 -4.79
CA SER A 8 10.18 10.14 -5.93
C SER A 8 10.06 8.97 -6.92
N ILE A 9 9.65 7.77 -6.49
CA ILE A 9 9.41 6.64 -7.40
C ILE A 9 8.11 6.85 -8.17
N LEU A 10 7.05 7.30 -7.50
CA LEU A 10 5.74 7.56 -8.12
C LEU A 10 5.80 8.69 -9.16
N GLU A 11 6.65 9.70 -8.95
CA GLU A 11 6.88 10.81 -9.89
C GLU A 11 7.53 10.37 -11.21
N GLN A 12 8.23 9.23 -11.23
CA GLN A 12 8.90 8.71 -12.42
C GLN A 12 7.97 7.87 -13.31
N ILE A 13 6.73 7.64 -12.88
CA ILE A 13 5.79 6.77 -13.59
C ILE A 13 5.15 7.55 -14.75
N PRO A 14 5.20 7.02 -15.99
CA PRO A 14 4.58 7.67 -17.13
C PRO A 14 3.05 7.78 -17.00
N PRO A 15 2.44 8.80 -17.63
CA PRO A 15 0.99 8.87 -17.83
C PRO A 15 0.42 7.65 -18.55
N GLY A 16 -0.86 7.35 -18.34
CA GLY A 16 -1.53 6.21 -18.95
C GLY A 16 -1.09 4.84 -18.39
N THR A 17 -0.40 4.83 -17.25
CA THR A 17 0.08 3.60 -16.63
C THR A 17 -0.98 3.02 -15.69
N GLU A 18 -1.23 1.72 -15.81
CA GLU A 18 -1.93 0.95 -14.76
C GLU A 18 -0.90 0.48 -13.73
N LEU A 19 -0.83 1.18 -12.59
CA LEU A 19 0.12 0.89 -11.51
C LEU A 19 -0.49 -0.09 -10.51
N HIS A 20 0.18 -1.21 -10.29
CA HIS A 20 -0.18 -2.20 -9.26
C HIS A 20 0.80 -2.14 -8.10
N ILE A 21 0.30 -1.91 -6.88
CA ILE A 21 1.10 -1.90 -5.65
C ILE A 21 0.80 -3.16 -4.84
N HIS A 22 1.82 -3.99 -4.68
CA HIS A 22 1.77 -5.21 -3.88
C HIS A 22 2.32 -4.97 -2.47
N LEU A 23 1.49 -5.19 -1.45
CA LEU A 23 1.85 -4.95 -0.03
C LEU A 23 2.15 -6.24 0.74
N ASP A 24 2.22 -7.38 0.08
CA ASP A 24 2.39 -8.71 0.65
C ASP A 24 3.71 -8.88 1.43
N LYS A 25 4.77 -8.13 1.11
CA LYS A 25 6.05 -8.16 1.86
C LYS A 25 6.21 -7.03 2.85
N LEU A 26 5.23 -6.14 2.96
CA LEU A 26 5.31 -5.01 3.88
C LEU A 26 4.85 -5.45 5.27
N ALA A 27 5.65 -5.12 6.29
CA ALA A 27 5.29 -5.38 7.67
C ALA A 27 4.33 -4.33 8.22
N TYR A 28 4.42 -3.09 7.74
CA TYR A 28 3.63 -1.96 8.21
C TYR A 28 3.60 -0.84 7.15
N ILE A 29 2.43 -0.23 6.98
CA ILE A 29 2.22 1.00 6.20
C ILE A 29 1.52 2.02 7.10
N ASP A 30 2.02 3.25 7.13
CA ASP A 30 1.37 4.34 7.86
C ASP A 30 0.35 5.08 6.98
N HIS A 31 -0.48 5.88 7.64
CA HIS A 31 -1.51 6.70 7.00
C HIS A 31 -0.94 7.67 5.96
N SER A 32 0.26 8.24 6.18
CA SER A 32 0.85 9.20 5.25
C SER A 32 1.19 8.58 3.90
N CYS A 33 1.59 7.31 3.88
CA CYS A 33 1.79 6.56 2.62
C CYS A 33 0.46 6.32 1.88
N LEU A 34 -0.63 6.09 2.62
CA LEU A 34 -1.97 5.91 2.04
C LEU A 34 -2.50 7.22 1.43
N ASP A 35 -2.24 8.34 2.10
CA ASP A 35 -2.58 9.68 1.60
C ASP A 35 -1.80 10.02 0.33
N LEU A 36 -0.52 9.63 0.27
CA LEU A 36 0.31 9.78 -0.92
C LEU A 36 -0.27 8.99 -2.11
N PHE A 37 -0.68 7.74 -1.90
CA PHE A 37 -1.33 6.93 -2.94
C PHE A 37 -2.64 7.54 -3.41
N SER A 38 -3.48 7.99 -2.49
CA SER A 38 -4.76 8.64 -2.82
C SER A 38 -4.56 9.93 -3.62
N THR A 39 -3.56 10.72 -3.25
CA THR A 39 -3.22 11.97 -3.95
C THR A 39 -2.67 11.70 -5.35
N TRP A 40 -1.74 10.76 -5.47
CA TRP A 40 -1.16 10.38 -6.75
C TRP A 40 -2.22 9.81 -7.70
N ALA A 41 -3.08 8.92 -7.22
CA ALA A 41 -4.15 8.33 -8.03
C ALA A 41 -5.08 9.40 -8.61
N LYS A 42 -5.53 10.35 -7.78
CA LYS A 42 -6.39 11.46 -8.25
C LYS A 42 -5.71 12.33 -9.29
N GLN A 43 -4.42 12.62 -9.13
CA GLN A 43 -3.66 13.42 -10.09
C GLN A 43 -3.50 12.69 -11.43
N GLN A 44 -3.21 11.40 -11.38
CA GLN A 44 -2.88 10.60 -12.54
C GLN A 44 -4.10 10.04 -13.27
N GLU A 45 -5.26 9.97 -12.60
CA GLU A 45 -6.56 9.65 -13.22
C GLU A 45 -6.90 10.64 -14.35
N GLN A 46 -6.61 11.93 -14.16
CA GLN A 46 -6.75 12.94 -15.22
C GLN A 46 -5.82 12.71 -16.41
N MET A 47 -4.73 11.96 -16.20
CA MET A 47 -3.74 11.61 -17.21
C MET A 47 -3.96 10.21 -17.79
N GLY A 48 -5.08 9.55 -17.47
CA GLY A 48 -5.46 8.23 -17.97
C GLY A 48 -4.78 7.06 -17.25
N SER A 49 -4.06 7.31 -16.16
CA SER A 49 -3.45 6.25 -15.35
C SER A 49 -4.45 5.70 -14.32
N THR A 50 -4.21 4.48 -13.84
CA THR A 50 -5.02 3.84 -12.79
C THR A 50 -4.13 3.30 -11.69
N LEU A 51 -4.57 3.39 -10.42
CA LEU A 51 -3.88 2.80 -9.28
C LEU A 51 -4.67 1.62 -8.71
N ILE A 52 -4.04 0.46 -8.61
CA ILE A 52 -4.59 -0.74 -7.96
C ILE A 52 -3.67 -1.11 -6.81
N VAL A 53 -4.20 -1.14 -5.58
CA VAL A 53 -3.45 -1.56 -4.40
C VAL A 53 -3.98 -2.91 -3.93
N GLN A 54 -3.09 -3.90 -3.84
CA GLN A 54 -3.43 -5.25 -3.40
C GLN A 54 -3.27 -5.36 -1.87
N TRP A 55 -4.40 -5.33 -1.18
CA TRP A 55 -4.49 -5.31 0.28
C TRP A 55 -4.50 -6.70 0.90
N GLU A 56 -4.91 -7.71 0.15
CA GLU A 56 -5.24 -9.05 0.65
C GLU A 56 -4.07 -9.68 1.42
N GLY A 57 -2.85 -9.57 0.86
CA GLY A 57 -1.65 -10.12 1.49
C GLY A 57 -1.25 -9.43 2.81
N LEU A 58 -1.52 -8.14 2.94
CA LEU A 58 -1.25 -7.36 4.15
C LEU A 58 -2.26 -7.70 5.25
N VAL A 59 -3.56 -7.70 4.89
CA VAL A 59 -4.66 -8.00 5.81
C VAL A 59 -4.54 -9.43 6.35
N GLU A 60 -4.27 -10.40 5.47
CA GLU A 60 -4.14 -11.80 5.85
C GLU A 60 -2.96 -12.05 6.82
N ARG A 61 -1.82 -11.38 6.62
CA ARG A 61 -0.68 -11.46 7.55
C ARG A 61 -1.06 -10.92 8.93
N TYR A 62 -1.67 -9.75 8.99
CA TYR A 62 -2.08 -9.16 10.27
C TYR A 62 -3.15 -10.00 10.97
N ARG A 63 -4.12 -10.52 10.23
CA ARG A 63 -5.13 -11.45 10.75
C ARG A 63 -4.46 -12.64 11.47
N LYS A 64 -3.49 -13.29 10.83
CA LYS A 64 -2.73 -14.41 11.42
C LYS A 64 -2.00 -14.03 12.70
N ILE A 65 -1.33 -12.86 12.72
CA ILE A 65 -0.60 -12.37 13.88
C ILE A 65 -1.54 -12.13 15.06
N TYR A 66 -2.69 -11.48 14.83
CA TYR A 66 -3.67 -11.25 15.89
C TYR A 66 -4.28 -12.55 16.41
N THR A 67 -4.67 -13.48 15.54
CA THR A 67 -5.22 -14.79 15.97
C THR A 67 -4.21 -15.63 16.76
N ALA A 68 -2.93 -15.61 16.37
CA ALA A 68 -1.89 -16.36 17.08
C ALA A 68 -1.61 -15.77 18.48
N ARG A 69 -1.61 -14.42 18.59
CA ARG A 69 -1.36 -13.73 19.86
C ARG A 69 -2.51 -13.90 20.85
N ASP A 70 -3.75 -13.93 20.37
CA ASP A 70 -4.94 -14.18 21.18
C ASP A 70 -4.94 -15.61 21.77
N SER A 71 -4.57 -16.59 20.94
CA SER A 71 -4.47 -18.01 21.33
C SER A 71 -3.40 -18.26 22.41
N GLN A 72 -2.35 -17.44 22.47
CA GLN A 72 -1.23 -17.59 23.42
C GLN A 72 -1.44 -16.85 24.75
N LEU A 73 -2.44 -15.96 24.83
CA LEU A 73 -2.86 -15.30 26.07
C LEU A 73 -4.00 -16.06 26.77
N ALA A 74 -4.69 -16.95 26.05
CA ALA A 74 -5.78 -17.77 26.56
C ALA A 74 -5.35 -19.15 27.12
N ALA A 75 -4.03 -19.44 27.14
CA ALA A 75 -3.42 -20.69 27.61
C ALA A 75 -2.45 -20.42 28.77
#